data_AF-A0A538N101-F1
#
_entry.id   AF-A0A538N101-F1
#
_cell.length_a   1.000
_cell.length_b   1.000
_cell.length_c   1.000
_cell.angle_alpha   90.00
_cell.angle_beta   90.00
_cell.angle_gamma   90.00
#
_symmetry.space_group_name_H-M   'P 1'
#
loop_
_entity.id
_entity.type
_entity.pdbx_description
1 polymer ?
#
loop_
_entity_poly.entity_id
_entity_poly.type
_entity_poly.pdbx_seq_one_letter_code
_entity_poly.pdbx_strand_id
1 'polypeptide(L)'
;MASSRTDVLIIGAGVSGLTTALALVESGLPGASMRVLADTPPELTTSSCAGAIWGPYLSAEDHGTDEWGRYTRQRLERLAAEPDTGVYLVPGVEAGREVAEPPGWALEVADFQRLSAVNLPPGFASGWRYTVPVVDMPRYLAYLFKQLDQAGVTVRARRFDSLAEAAETARIVVNCAGLGARWLVPDETVRPVQGQLVVVENPGIDEFFAEHTEDVRELTYLLPQGDHIVLGGSAVDDQADRLPDPLVAVSIVRRCIEIE
;
A
#
# COMPACT_ATOMS: atom_id res chain seq x y z
N MET A 1 7.66 -38.56 15.22
CA MET A 1 7.13 -38.32 13.86
C MET A 1 7.84 -37.09 13.33
N ALA A 2 8.69 -37.23 12.31
CA ALA A 2 9.35 -36.08 11.71
C ALA A 2 8.26 -35.22 11.06
N SER A 3 8.07 -33.99 11.55
CA SER A 3 7.26 -32.99 10.86
C SER A 3 7.79 -32.89 9.44
N SER A 4 6.99 -33.25 8.43
CA SER A 4 7.36 -33.05 7.03
C SER A 4 7.69 -31.57 6.86
N ARG A 5 8.91 -31.30 6.37
CA ARG A 5 9.37 -29.95 6.02
C ARG A 5 8.36 -29.34 5.03
N THR A 6 7.94 -28.11 5.24
CA THR A 6 7.02 -27.43 4.31
C THR A 6 7.74 -27.15 2.99
N ASP A 7 7.02 -27.14 1.86
CA ASP A 7 7.68 -26.87 0.58
C ASP A 7 8.05 -25.39 0.44
N VAL A 8 7.11 -24.49 0.78
CA VAL A 8 7.32 -23.04 0.68
C VAL A 8 6.99 -22.33 2.00
N LEU A 9 7.92 -21.52 2.48
CA LEU A 9 7.72 -20.57 3.56
C LEU A 9 7.75 -19.16 2.99
N ILE A 10 6.74 -18.35 3.31
CA ILE A 10 6.71 -16.91 3.03
C ILE A 10 6.87 -16.19 4.36
N ILE A 11 7.88 -15.32 4.46
CA ILE A 11 8.13 -14.51 5.65
C ILE A 11 7.49 -13.14 5.46
N GLY A 12 6.58 -12.76 6.34
CA GLY A 12 5.89 -11.47 6.31
C GLY A 12 4.41 -11.61 5.93
N ALA A 13 3.55 -10.95 6.69
CA ALA A 13 2.09 -11.00 6.55
C ALA A 13 1.48 -9.63 6.15
N GLY A 14 2.31 -8.74 5.60
CA GLY A 14 1.84 -7.53 4.92
C GLY A 14 1.35 -7.83 3.50
N VAL A 15 0.97 -6.80 2.76
CA VAL A 15 0.38 -6.94 1.41
C VAL A 15 1.27 -7.75 0.46
N SER A 16 2.60 -7.55 0.50
CA SER A 16 3.54 -8.30 -0.33
C SER A 16 3.47 -9.80 -0.05
N GLY A 17 3.58 -10.20 1.23
CA GLY A 17 3.59 -11.61 1.60
C GLY A 17 2.26 -12.33 1.34
N LEU A 18 1.13 -11.69 1.69
CA LEU A 18 -0.19 -12.26 1.45
C LEU A 18 -0.50 -12.37 -0.05
N THR A 19 -0.17 -11.35 -0.83
CA THR A 19 -0.41 -11.36 -2.28
C THR A 19 0.51 -12.38 -2.97
N THR A 20 1.76 -12.52 -2.54
CA THR A 20 2.66 -13.57 -3.06
C THR A 20 2.14 -14.97 -2.76
N ALA A 21 1.63 -15.21 -1.55
CA ALA A 21 1.00 -16.50 -1.21
C ALA A 21 -0.19 -16.79 -2.12
N LEU A 22 -1.05 -15.79 -2.36
CA LEU A 22 -2.23 -15.94 -3.19
C LEU A 22 -1.84 -16.21 -4.65
N ALA A 23 -0.84 -15.49 -5.17
CA ALA A 23 -0.32 -15.71 -6.53
C ALA A 23 0.25 -17.13 -6.71
N LEU A 24 0.91 -17.69 -5.68
CA LEU A 24 1.38 -19.07 -5.71
C LEU A 24 0.22 -20.07 -5.73
N VAL A 25 -0.83 -19.84 -4.94
CA VAL A 25 -2.06 -20.65 -5.00
C VAL A 25 -2.70 -20.57 -6.39
N GLU A 26 -2.84 -19.36 -6.94
CA GLU A 26 -3.42 -19.13 -8.27
C GLU A 26 -2.59 -19.78 -9.41
N SER A 27 -1.27 -19.95 -9.21
CA SER A 27 -0.41 -20.69 -10.14
C SER A 27 -0.55 -22.22 -10.07
N GLY A 28 -1.37 -22.73 -9.13
CA GLY A 28 -1.65 -24.16 -8.96
C GLY A 28 -0.86 -24.84 -7.85
N LEU A 29 -0.06 -24.11 -7.06
CA LEU A 29 0.61 -24.67 -5.89
C LEU A 29 -0.41 -24.89 -4.76
N PRO A 30 -0.57 -26.12 -4.21
CA PRO A 30 -1.56 -26.36 -3.17
C PRO A 30 -1.31 -25.52 -1.92
N GLY A 31 -2.32 -24.85 -1.36
CA GLY A 31 -2.12 -24.04 -0.16
C GLY A 31 -1.56 -24.81 1.04
N ALA A 32 -1.88 -26.10 1.15
CA ALA A 32 -1.35 -26.99 2.18
C ALA A 32 0.18 -27.20 2.12
N SER A 33 0.83 -26.91 0.97
CA SER A 33 2.28 -27.02 0.81
C SER A 33 3.02 -25.74 1.21
N MET A 34 2.31 -24.70 1.66
CA MET A 34 2.89 -23.42 2.02
C MET A 34 2.42 -22.87 3.37
N ARG A 35 3.21 -21.96 3.93
CA ARG A 35 2.87 -21.21 5.16
C ARG A 35 3.32 -19.77 5.02
N VAL A 36 2.53 -18.84 5.55
CA VAL A 36 2.93 -17.45 5.76
C VAL A 36 3.22 -17.26 7.24
N LEU A 37 4.44 -16.88 7.58
CA LEU A 37 4.87 -16.66 8.96
C LEU A 37 5.43 -15.26 9.14
N ALA A 38 5.00 -14.55 10.17
CA ALA A 38 5.45 -13.18 10.44
C ALA A 38 5.51 -12.90 11.94
N ASP A 39 6.39 -11.99 12.38
CA ASP A 39 6.45 -11.55 13.77
C ASP A 39 5.19 -10.77 14.19
N THR A 40 4.53 -10.13 13.22
CA THR A 40 3.37 -9.26 13.42
C THR A 40 2.18 -9.79 12.62
N PRO A 41 0.97 -9.86 13.20
CA PRO A 41 -0.22 -10.29 12.47
C PRO A 41 -0.64 -9.23 11.44
N PRO A 42 -1.39 -9.60 10.37
CA PRO A 42 -1.71 -8.71 9.24
C PRO A 42 -2.25 -7.32 9.65
N GLU A 43 -3.07 -7.26 10.69
CA GLU A 43 -3.78 -6.06 11.17
C GLU A 43 -2.82 -5.03 11.80
N LEU A 44 -1.61 -5.45 12.18
CA LEU A 44 -0.60 -4.61 12.81
C LEU A 44 0.63 -4.37 11.91
N THR A 45 0.53 -4.72 10.62
CA THR A 45 1.62 -4.53 9.66
C THR A 45 1.67 -3.09 9.13
N THR A 46 2.80 -2.66 8.56
CA THR A 46 2.87 -1.37 7.86
C THR A 46 1.81 -1.25 6.76
N SER A 47 1.44 -2.37 6.12
CA SER A 47 0.40 -2.40 5.10
C SER A 47 -0.97 -2.00 5.65
N SER A 48 -1.32 -2.37 6.88
CA SER A 48 -2.63 -2.01 7.46
C SER A 48 -2.75 -0.52 7.77
N CYS A 49 -1.62 0.17 7.95
CA CYS A 49 -1.56 1.61 8.19
C CYS A 49 -1.46 2.45 6.91
N ALA A 50 -1.33 1.84 5.72
CA ALA A 50 -1.10 2.58 4.49
C ALA A 50 -2.37 3.32 4.02
N GLY A 51 -2.15 4.40 3.24
CA GLY A 51 -3.17 5.29 2.69
C GLY A 51 -4.44 4.56 2.27
N ALA A 52 -4.51 3.79 1.18
CA ALA A 52 -3.56 3.66 0.07
C ALA A 52 -4.26 3.99 -1.24
N ILE A 53 -3.54 4.54 -2.20
CA ILE A 53 -4.02 4.81 -3.57
C ILE A 53 -3.05 4.15 -4.55
N TRP A 54 -3.58 3.63 -5.66
CA TRP A 54 -2.74 3.16 -6.75
C TRP A 54 -2.15 4.35 -7.49
N GLY A 55 -0.82 4.41 -7.53
CA GLY A 55 -0.03 5.36 -8.31
C GLY A 55 1.45 5.06 -8.11
N PRO A 56 2.22 4.79 -9.18
CA PRO A 56 3.68 4.71 -9.08
C PRO A 56 4.24 6.02 -8.50
N TYR A 57 4.84 5.94 -7.31
CA TYR A 57 5.36 7.08 -6.56
C TYR A 57 6.65 6.69 -5.84
N LEU A 58 7.70 7.51 -5.96
CA LEU A 58 9.05 7.23 -5.45
C LEU A 58 9.56 5.81 -5.81
N SER A 59 9.14 5.32 -6.97
CA SER A 59 9.55 4.03 -7.50
C SER A 59 10.76 4.20 -8.42
N ALA A 60 11.55 3.14 -8.58
CA ALA A 60 12.61 3.14 -9.59
C ALA A 60 12.01 3.43 -10.97
N GLU A 61 12.60 4.36 -11.71
CA GLU A 61 12.22 4.64 -13.10
C GLU A 61 12.77 3.53 -14.02
N ASP A 62 12.24 2.32 -13.87
CA ASP A 62 12.57 1.18 -14.71
C ASP A 62 11.32 0.54 -15.34
N HIS A 63 11.54 -0.14 -16.46
CA HIS A 63 10.49 -0.81 -17.22
C HIS A 63 9.71 -1.85 -16.39
N GLY A 64 10.33 -2.45 -15.37
CA GLY A 64 9.66 -3.45 -14.53
C GLY A 64 8.59 -2.82 -13.65
N THR A 65 8.89 -1.66 -13.08
CA THR A 65 7.97 -0.89 -12.24
C THR A 65 6.70 -0.49 -12.99
N ASP A 66 6.83 -0.02 -14.24
CA ASP A 66 5.67 0.34 -15.07
C ASP A 66 4.78 -0.88 -15.37
N GLU A 67 5.38 -2.03 -15.69
CA GLU A 67 4.65 -3.27 -15.98
C GLU A 67 3.92 -3.78 -14.73
N TRP A 68 4.59 -3.83 -13.58
CA TRP A 68 3.98 -4.22 -12.30
C TRP A 68 2.88 -3.25 -11.89
N GLY A 69 3.10 -1.95 -12.07
CA GLY A 69 2.09 -0.92 -11.82
C GLY A 69 0.83 -1.16 -12.64
N ARG A 70 0.98 -1.34 -13.96
CA ARG A 70 -0.13 -1.61 -14.88
C ARG A 70 -0.87 -2.90 -14.53
N TYR A 71 -0.14 -3.99 -14.28
CA TYR A 71 -0.73 -5.27 -13.89
C TYR A 71 -1.52 -5.15 -12.58
N THR A 72 -0.94 -4.46 -11.60
CA THR A 72 -1.57 -4.23 -10.29
C THR A 72 -2.85 -3.40 -10.44
N ARG A 73 -2.83 -2.31 -11.23
CA ARG A 73 -4.03 -1.51 -11.52
C ARG A 73 -5.16 -2.38 -12.06
N GLN A 74 -4.89 -3.15 -13.11
CA GLN A 74 -5.88 -4.00 -13.75
C GLN A 74 -6.41 -5.10 -12.81
N ARG A 75 -5.60 -5.59 -11.86
CA ARG A 75 -6.05 -6.54 -10.85
C ARG A 75 -6.96 -5.87 -9.83
N LEU A 76 -6.58 -4.70 -9.32
CA LEU A 76 -7.37 -3.92 -8.36
C LEU A 76 -8.70 -3.43 -8.97
N GLU A 77 -8.70 -2.99 -10.23
CA GLU A 77 -9.93 -2.63 -10.96
C GLU A 77 -10.94 -3.78 -11.04
N ARG A 78 -10.46 -5.02 -11.24
CA ARG A 78 -11.31 -6.21 -11.21
C ARG A 78 -11.85 -6.48 -9.80
N LEU A 79 -11.00 -6.33 -8.77
CA LEU A 79 -11.39 -6.53 -7.38
C LEU A 79 -12.36 -5.46 -6.88
N ALA A 80 -12.34 -4.25 -7.44
CA ALA A 80 -13.31 -3.20 -7.11
C ALA A 80 -14.74 -3.55 -7.55
N ALA A 81 -14.90 -4.49 -8.49
CA ALA A 81 -16.20 -5.02 -8.89
C ALA A 81 -16.70 -6.17 -7.97
N GLU A 82 -15.86 -6.64 -7.04
CA GLU A 82 -16.18 -7.70 -6.09
C GLU A 82 -16.54 -7.11 -4.72
N PRO A 83 -17.52 -7.67 -4.00
CA PRO A 83 -17.87 -7.19 -2.66
C PRO A 83 -16.77 -7.51 -1.64
N ASP A 84 -16.73 -6.70 -0.57
CA ASP A 84 -15.88 -6.90 0.61
C ASP A 84 -14.35 -6.93 0.36
N THR A 85 -13.89 -6.50 -0.82
CA THR A 85 -12.44 -6.44 -1.12
C THR A 85 -11.75 -5.23 -0.48
N GLY A 86 -12.50 -4.18 -0.12
CA GLY A 86 -11.93 -2.91 0.33
C GLY A 86 -11.28 -2.09 -0.79
N VAL A 87 -11.50 -2.45 -2.06
CA VAL A 87 -10.98 -1.70 -3.21
C VAL A 87 -12.10 -0.86 -3.82
N TYR A 88 -11.86 0.43 -4.01
CA TYR A 88 -12.80 1.39 -4.57
C TYR A 88 -12.20 2.06 -5.80
N LEU A 89 -12.96 2.21 -6.88
CA LEU A 89 -12.57 3.11 -7.97
C LEU A 89 -13.05 4.51 -7.63
N VAL A 90 -12.09 5.41 -7.41
CA VAL A 90 -12.35 6.76 -6.91
C VAL A 90 -11.84 7.75 -7.95
N PRO A 91 -12.70 8.63 -8.50
CA PRO A 91 -12.24 9.76 -9.31
C PRO A 91 -11.58 10.80 -8.41
N GLY A 92 -10.67 11.59 -8.94
CA GLY A 92 -10.07 12.64 -8.11
C GLY A 92 -9.02 13.45 -8.85
N VAL A 93 -8.39 14.33 -8.10
CA VAL A 93 -7.43 15.31 -8.62
C VAL A 93 -6.06 15.05 -8.02
N GLU A 94 -5.06 14.94 -8.88
CA GLU A 94 -3.65 15.09 -8.51
C GLU A 94 -3.18 16.48 -8.95
N ALA A 95 -2.58 17.25 -8.05
CA ALA A 95 -2.21 18.64 -8.33
C ALA A 95 -0.87 19.04 -7.72
N GLY A 96 -0.05 19.75 -8.50
CA GLY A 96 1.23 20.31 -8.07
C GLY A 96 1.17 21.82 -7.87
N ARG A 97 1.89 22.32 -6.85
CA ARG A 97 2.06 23.76 -6.60
C ARG A 97 2.95 24.42 -7.66
N GLU A 98 3.82 23.63 -8.26
CA GLU A 98 4.65 24.03 -9.40
C GLU A 98 4.06 23.51 -10.72
N VAL A 99 4.58 24.04 -11.83
CA VAL A 99 4.20 23.53 -13.16
C VAL A 99 4.89 22.19 -13.36
N ALA A 100 4.10 21.12 -13.44
CA ALA A 100 4.55 19.77 -13.68
C ALA A 100 3.83 19.15 -14.89
N GLU A 101 4.49 18.19 -15.51
CA GLU A 101 3.87 17.31 -16.50
C GLU A 101 3.34 16.06 -15.81
N PRO A 102 2.21 15.50 -16.26
CA PRO A 102 1.68 14.26 -15.70
C PRO A 102 2.67 13.11 -15.95
N PRO A 103 2.78 12.16 -15.02
CA PRO A 103 3.60 10.98 -15.23
C PRO A 103 3.03 10.13 -16.37
N GLY A 104 3.91 9.40 -17.07
CA GLY A 104 3.53 8.64 -18.27
C GLY A 104 2.41 7.63 -18.03
N TRP A 105 2.40 6.97 -16.87
CA TRP A 105 1.35 6.01 -16.48
C TRP A 105 -0.04 6.65 -16.38
N ALA A 106 -0.13 7.94 -16.02
CA ALA A 106 -1.42 8.62 -15.84
C ALA A 106 -2.15 8.78 -17.18
N LEU A 107 -1.38 8.92 -18.27
CA LEU A 107 -1.90 8.99 -19.63
C LEU A 107 -2.50 7.66 -20.11
N GLU A 108 -2.22 6.55 -19.44
CA GLU A 108 -2.81 5.23 -19.74
C GLU A 108 -4.15 5.01 -19.03
N VAL A 109 -4.55 5.92 -18.13
CA VAL A 109 -5.85 5.86 -17.45
C VAL A 109 -6.93 6.41 -18.38
N ALA A 110 -8.01 5.64 -18.57
CA ALA A 110 -8.95 5.85 -19.68
C ALA A 110 -9.69 7.20 -19.63
N ASP A 111 -9.96 7.73 -18.43
CA ASP A 111 -10.68 8.99 -18.21
C ASP A 111 -9.75 10.15 -17.82
N PHE A 112 -8.45 10.02 -18.06
CA PHE A 112 -7.46 11.05 -17.76
C PHE A 112 -7.78 12.39 -18.45
N GLN A 113 -7.72 13.47 -17.66
CA GLN A 113 -7.93 14.83 -18.13
C GLN A 113 -6.95 15.80 -17.47
N ARG A 114 -6.24 16.61 -18.26
CA ARG A 114 -5.49 17.76 -17.73
C ARG A 114 -6.46 18.83 -17.27
N LEU A 115 -6.17 19.44 -16.13
CA LEU A 115 -6.95 20.55 -15.58
C LEU A 115 -6.25 21.88 -15.88
N SER A 116 -7.05 22.91 -16.14
CA SER A 116 -6.57 24.29 -16.15
C SER A 116 -6.47 24.81 -14.71
N ALA A 117 -5.62 25.80 -14.47
CA ALA A 117 -5.40 26.37 -13.14
C ALA A 117 -6.69 26.90 -12.46
N VAL A 118 -7.72 27.27 -13.22
CA VAL A 118 -9.01 27.73 -12.67
C VAL A 118 -9.87 26.60 -12.08
N ASN A 119 -9.57 25.34 -12.43
CA ASN A 119 -10.25 24.16 -11.93
C ASN A 119 -9.43 23.42 -10.86
N LEU A 120 -8.35 24.03 -10.37
CA LEU A 120 -7.52 23.49 -9.30
C LEU A 120 -7.82 24.22 -7.98
N PRO A 121 -7.55 23.58 -6.82
CA PRO A 121 -7.59 24.27 -5.54
C PRO A 121 -6.65 25.49 -5.53
N PRO A 122 -6.97 26.55 -4.75
CA PRO A 122 -6.11 27.71 -4.63
C PRO A 122 -4.67 27.34 -4.27
N GLY A 123 -3.70 27.91 -4.99
CA GLY A 123 -2.28 27.67 -4.74
C GLY A 123 -1.66 26.50 -5.52
N PHE A 124 -2.42 25.83 -6.39
CA PHE A 124 -1.92 24.82 -7.31
C PHE A 124 -1.79 25.36 -8.74
N ALA A 125 -0.69 25.02 -9.42
CA ALA A 125 -0.34 25.55 -10.74
C ALA A 125 -0.58 24.55 -11.88
N SER A 126 -0.54 23.25 -11.59
CA SER A 126 -0.79 22.18 -12.54
C SER A 126 -1.54 21.02 -11.88
N GLY A 127 -2.27 20.24 -12.66
CA GLY A 127 -2.95 19.06 -12.15
C GLY A 127 -3.77 18.33 -13.20
N TRP A 128 -4.20 17.14 -12.83
CA TRP A 128 -4.94 16.22 -13.69
C TRP A 128 -5.99 15.46 -12.89
N ARG A 129 -7.07 15.10 -13.58
CA ARG A 129 -8.18 14.32 -13.05
C ARG A 129 -8.22 12.95 -13.70
N TYR A 130 -8.48 11.92 -12.90
CA TYR A 130 -8.58 10.54 -13.37
C TYR A 130 -9.24 9.67 -12.29
N THR A 131 -9.65 8.44 -12.67
CA THR A 131 -10.18 7.43 -11.75
C THR A 131 -9.18 6.31 -11.51
N VAL A 132 -8.87 6.03 -10.24
CA VAL A 132 -7.93 4.95 -9.85
C VAL A 132 -8.40 4.17 -8.62
N PRO A 133 -7.84 2.97 -8.38
CA PRO A 133 -8.05 2.24 -7.14
C PRO A 133 -7.56 3.01 -5.90
N VAL A 134 -8.46 3.20 -4.94
CA VAL A 134 -8.16 3.51 -3.53
C VAL A 134 -8.48 2.27 -2.70
N VAL A 135 -7.63 1.94 -1.74
CA VAL A 135 -7.71 0.67 -1.01
C VAL A 135 -7.79 0.92 0.50
N ASP A 136 -8.90 0.50 1.09
CA ASP A 136 -9.06 0.27 2.53
C ASP A 136 -8.21 -0.93 2.91
N MET A 137 -7.00 -0.65 3.39
CA MET A 137 -5.98 -1.67 3.63
C MET A 137 -6.36 -2.70 4.71
N PRO A 138 -6.95 -2.31 5.86
CA PRO A 138 -7.49 -3.29 6.80
C PRO A 138 -8.50 -4.26 6.17
N ARG A 139 -9.48 -3.76 5.39
CA ARG A 139 -10.44 -4.63 4.70
C ARG A 139 -9.76 -5.50 3.64
N TYR A 140 -8.84 -4.93 2.86
CA TYR A 140 -8.13 -5.66 1.81
C TYR A 140 -7.22 -6.77 2.35
N LEU A 141 -6.51 -6.53 3.45
CA LEU A 141 -5.69 -7.57 4.10
C LEU A 141 -6.57 -8.69 4.68
N ALA A 142 -7.73 -8.35 5.25
CA ALA A 142 -8.69 -9.35 5.71
C ALA A 142 -9.26 -10.18 4.54
N TYR A 143 -9.55 -9.54 3.40
CA TYR A 143 -9.92 -10.23 2.17
C TYR A 143 -8.83 -11.22 1.73
N LEU A 144 -7.57 -10.78 1.61
CA LEU A 144 -6.46 -11.65 1.24
C LEU A 144 -6.29 -12.83 2.21
N PHE A 145 -6.38 -12.57 3.52
CA PHE A 145 -6.32 -13.62 4.53
C PHE A 145 -7.43 -14.66 4.35
N LYS A 146 -8.67 -14.22 4.10
CA LYS A 146 -9.81 -15.11 3.85
C LYS A 146 -9.59 -15.98 2.60
N GLN A 147 -9.07 -15.41 1.52
CA GLN A 147 -8.76 -16.18 0.30
C GLN A 147 -7.70 -17.24 0.57
N LEU A 148 -6.67 -16.92 1.36
CA LEU A 148 -5.61 -17.85 1.74
C LEU A 148 -6.09 -18.97 2.66
N ASP A 149 -6.93 -18.64 3.64
CA ASP A 149 -7.55 -19.63 4.54
C ASP A 149 -8.41 -20.64 3.75
N GLN A 150 -9.23 -20.15 2.81
CA GLN A 150 -10.03 -20.99 1.91
C GLN A 150 -9.17 -21.88 1.01
N ALA A 151 -7.97 -21.42 0.63
CA ALA A 151 -7.00 -22.19 -0.13
C ALA A 151 -6.20 -23.20 0.72
N GLY A 152 -6.40 -23.22 2.05
CA GLY A 152 -5.69 -24.09 2.99
C GLY A 152 -4.28 -23.62 3.34
N VAL A 153 -3.96 -22.34 3.11
CA VAL A 153 -2.68 -21.75 3.51
C VAL A 153 -2.72 -21.40 4.99
N THR A 154 -1.72 -21.87 5.74
CA THR A 154 -1.59 -21.50 7.15
C THR A 154 -0.85 -20.18 7.31
N VAL A 155 -1.51 -19.18 7.89
CA VAL A 155 -0.91 -17.90 8.28
C VAL A 155 -0.77 -17.84 9.80
N ARG A 156 0.44 -17.66 10.34
CA ARG A 156 0.69 -17.64 11.81
C ARG A 156 1.77 -16.68 12.24
N ALA A 157 1.70 -16.26 13.49
CA ALA A 157 2.77 -15.51 14.12
C ALA A 157 4.00 -16.40 14.36
N ARG A 158 5.16 -16.00 13.82
CA ARG A 158 6.48 -16.53 14.15
C ARG A 158 7.55 -15.55 13.69
N ARG A 159 8.46 -15.23 14.59
CA ARG A 159 9.68 -14.48 14.32
C ARG A 159 10.79 -15.42 13.83
N PHE A 160 11.61 -14.90 12.92
CA PHE A 160 12.87 -15.49 12.49
C PHE A 160 13.98 -14.46 12.68
N ASP A 161 15.12 -14.88 13.21
CA ASP A 161 16.28 -13.98 13.39
C ASP A 161 17.27 -14.07 12.22
N SER A 162 17.12 -15.06 11.32
CA SER A 162 17.90 -15.16 10.07
C SER A 162 17.19 -16.00 9.01
N LEU A 163 17.57 -15.83 7.74
CA LEU A 163 17.13 -16.74 6.68
C LEU A 163 17.65 -18.17 6.84
N ALA A 164 18.78 -18.37 7.51
CA ALA A 164 19.32 -19.71 7.78
C ALA A 164 18.34 -20.51 8.66
N GLU A 165 17.84 -19.89 9.74
CA GLU A 165 16.80 -20.48 10.59
C GLU A 165 15.51 -20.77 9.81
N ALA A 166 15.07 -19.83 8.97
CA ALA A 166 13.88 -20.02 8.13
C ALA A 166 14.05 -21.19 7.15
N ALA A 167 15.23 -21.31 6.54
CA ALA A 167 15.56 -22.37 5.59
C ALA A 167 15.59 -23.76 6.22
N GLU A 168 15.75 -23.90 7.54
CA GLU A 168 15.61 -25.20 8.21
C GLU A 168 14.16 -25.71 8.17
N THR A 169 13.18 -24.81 8.09
CA THR A 169 11.75 -25.14 8.23
C THR A 169 11.05 -25.44 6.91
N ALA A 170 11.60 -24.96 5.80
CA ALA A 170 11.01 -25.14 4.46
C ALA A 170 12.09 -25.35 3.38
N ARG A 171 11.69 -25.88 2.23
CA ARG A 171 12.60 -26.08 1.08
C ARG A 171 12.87 -24.76 0.34
N ILE A 172 11.85 -23.93 0.19
CA ILE A 172 11.91 -22.61 -0.45
C ILE A 172 11.49 -21.58 0.58
N VAL A 173 12.24 -20.48 0.66
CA VAL A 173 11.91 -19.33 1.50
C VAL A 173 11.70 -18.12 0.59
N VAL A 174 10.56 -17.46 0.73
CA VAL A 174 10.23 -16.19 0.07
C VAL A 174 10.27 -15.09 1.11
N ASN A 175 11.18 -14.13 0.95
CA ASN A 175 11.37 -13.04 1.91
C ASN A 175 10.48 -11.84 1.55
N CYS A 176 9.40 -11.64 2.29
CA CYS A 176 8.50 -10.49 2.19
C CYS A 176 8.48 -9.68 3.50
N ALA A 177 9.60 -9.63 4.23
CA ALA A 177 9.69 -9.04 5.57
C ALA A 177 9.59 -7.49 5.60
N GLY A 178 9.55 -6.83 4.44
CA GLY A 178 9.52 -5.37 4.34
C GLY A 178 10.70 -4.73 5.06
N LEU A 179 10.44 -3.73 5.92
CA LEU A 179 11.46 -3.09 6.76
C LEU A 179 12.27 -4.11 7.59
N GLY A 180 11.64 -5.24 7.99
CA GLY A 180 12.28 -6.33 8.72
C GLY A 180 13.49 -6.96 7.99
N ALA A 181 13.59 -6.81 6.67
CA ALA A 181 14.72 -7.29 5.88
C ALA A 181 16.06 -6.68 6.32
N ARG A 182 16.04 -5.45 6.84
CA ARG A 182 17.23 -4.78 7.40
C ARG A 182 17.97 -5.64 8.44
N TRP A 183 17.24 -6.45 9.22
CA TRP A 183 17.83 -7.33 10.24
C TRP A 183 17.86 -8.79 9.83
N LEU A 184 16.91 -9.24 9.00
CA LEU A 184 16.82 -10.64 8.58
C LEU A 184 17.90 -11.03 7.55
N VAL A 185 18.29 -10.09 6.68
CA VAL A 185 19.32 -10.25 5.62
C VAL A 185 20.38 -9.13 5.65
N PRO A 186 20.71 -8.61 6.85
CA PRO A 186 21.51 -7.40 7.09
C PRO A 186 21.53 -6.30 6.00
N ASP A 187 20.38 -5.96 5.41
CA ASP A 187 20.32 -4.98 4.33
C ASP A 187 20.22 -3.53 4.87
N GLU A 188 21.37 -2.84 4.95
CA GLU A 188 21.43 -1.46 5.45
C GLU A 188 20.80 -0.42 4.51
N THR A 189 20.52 -0.78 3.26
CA THR A 189 19.85 0.10 2.29
C THR A 189 18.37 0.26 2.60
N VAL A 190 17.78 -0.73 3.30
CA VAL A 190 16.41 -0.67 3.80
C VAL A 190 16.37 0.21 5.05
N ARG A 191 15.72 1.37 4.91
CA ARG A 191 15.62 2.41 5.96
C ARG A 191 14.16 2.78 6.22
N PRO A 192 13.80 3.13 7.46
CA PRO A 192 12.44 3.55 7.77
C PRO A 192 12.23 5.00 7.33
N VAL A 193 11.05 5.28 6.78
CA VAL A 193 10.48 6.62 6.66
C VAL A 193 9.18 6.61 7.45
N GLN A 194 9.12 7.39 8.52
CA GLN A 194 7.92 7.47 9.34
C GLN A 194 6.90 8.36 8.64
N GLY A 195 5.69 7.83 8.44
CA GLY A 195 4.55 8.60 7.94
C GLY A 195 3.39 8.52 8.92
N GLN A 196 2.73 9.66 9.12
CA GLN A 196 1.55 9.77 9.97
C GLN A 196 0.33 10.15 9.13
N LEU A 197 -0.78 9.48 9.42
CA LEU A 197 -2.09 9.70 8.81
C LEU A 197 -3.11 10.04 9.88
N VAL A 198 -4.22 10.63 9.46
CA VAL A 198 -5.42 10.83 10.28
C VAL A 198 -6.59 10.18 9.57
N VAL A 199 -7.32 9.31 10.28
CA VAL A 199 -8.54 8.68 9.76
C VAL A 199 -9.73 9.33 10.44
N VAL A 200 -10.70 9.80 9.65
CA VAL A 200 -11.94 10.43 10.13
C VAL A 200 -13.15 9.82 9.45
N GLU A 201 -14.34 9.99 10.05
CA GLU A 201 -15.61 9.67 9.40
C GLU A 201 -15.74 10.50 8.12
N ASN A 202 -16.19 9.87 7.03
CA ASN A 202 -16.30 10.54 5.75
C ASN A 202 -17.50 11.51 5.76
N PRO A 203 -17.28 12.84 5.59
CA PRO A 203 -18.37 13.82 5.61
C PRO A 203 -19.18 13.86 4.30
N GLY A 204 -18.91 12.96 3.36
CA GLY A 204 -19.54 12.92 2.03
C GLY A 204 -18.60 13.26 0.88
N ILE A 205 -17.29 13.20 1.10
CA ILE A 205 -16.26 13.36 0.07
C ILE A 205 -16.17 12.04 -0.70
N ASP A 206 -16.39 12.10 -2.02
CA ASP A 206 -16.37 10.95 -2.93
C ASP A 206 -15.24 11.03 -3.97
N GLU A 207 -14.46 12.11 -3.95
CA GLU A 207 -13.29 12.30 -4.79
C GLU A 207 -11.99 12.24 -3.96
N PHE A 208 -10.92 11.69 -4.54
CA PHE A 208 -9.60 11.80 -3.92
C PHE A 208 -8.93 13.13 -4.27
N PHE A 209 -8.03 13.57 -3.40
CA PHE A 209 -7.03 14.59 -3.72
C PHE A 209 -5.64 14.06 -3.38
N ALA A 210 -4.66 14.32 -4.24
CA ALA A 210 -3.25 14.03 -3.97
C ALA A 210 -2.35 15.17 -4.45
N GLU A 211 -1.48 15.66 -3.58
CA GLU A 211 -0.49 16.66 -3.95
C GLU A 211 0.66 16.02 -4.76
N HIS A 212 0.97 16.58 -5.91
CA HIS A 212 2.10 16.20 -6.75
C HIS A 212 3.33 17.04 -6.37
N THR A 213 4.24 16.44 -5.60
CA THR A 213 5.43 17.14 -5.08
C THR A 213 6.59 16.18 -4.86
N GLU A 214 7.82 16.71 -4.99
CA GLU A 214 9.05 16.05 -4.55
C GLU A 214 9.31 16.25 -3.05
N ASP A 215 8.78 17.32 -2.44
CA ASP A 215 8.87 17.54 -0.98
C ASP A 215 7.74 16.83 -0.26
N VAL A 216 8.04 15.63 0.22
CA VAL A 216 7.08 14.71 0.84
C VAL A 216 6.85 14.95 2.33
N ARG A 217 7.59 15.88 2.95
CA ARG A 217 7.55 16.11 4.40
C ARG A 217 6.18 16.53 4.90
N GLU A 218 5.48 17.33 4.09
CA GLU A 218 4.14 17.86 4.37
C GLU A 218 3.16 17.56 3.22
N LEU A 219 3.37 16.44 2.52
CA LEU A 219 2.48 15.98 1.46
C LEU A 219 1.01 16.05 1.92
N THR A 220 0.10 16.48 1.04
CA THR A 220 -1.34 16.56 1.36
C THR A 220 -2.13 15.62 0.47
N TYR A 221 -2.94 14.75 1.06
CA TYR A 221 -3.89 13.91 0.33
C TYR A 221 -5.13 13.54 1.14
N LEU A 222 -6.22 13.32 0.41
CA LEU A 222 -7.53 12.91 0.90
C LEU A 222 -7.95 11.66 0.13
N LEU A 223 -8.09 10.53 0.80
CA LEU A 223 -8.39 9.24 0.18
C LEU A 223 -9.70 8.66 0.75
N PRO A 224 -10.85 8.85 0.10
CA PRO A 224 -12.12 8.34 0.60
C PRO A 224 -12.20 6.82 0.43
N GLN A 225 -12.62 6.12 1.49
CA GLN A 225 -12.65 4.65 1.62
C GLN A 225 -14.04 4.14 2.03
N GLY A 226 -15.08 4.79 1.50
CA GLY A 226 -16.47 4.54 1.86
C GLY A 226 -16.88 5.40 3.06
N ASP A 227 -17.07 4.77 4.22
CA ASP A 227 -17.56 5.39 5.45
C ASP A 227 -16.53 6.24 6.19
N HIS A 228 -15.27 6.16 5.80
CA HIS A 228 -14.17 6.94 6.35
C HIS A 228 -13.29 7.49 5.24
N ILE A 229 -12.49 8.49 5.59
CA ILE A 229 -11.50 9.10 4.71
C ILE A 229 -10.15 9.14 5.41
N VAL A 230 -9.11 8.81 4.66
CA VAL A 230 -7.72 8.87 5.13
C VAL A 230 -7.11 10.18 4.68
N LEU A 231 -6.68 10.97 5.66
CA LEU A 231 -6.00 12.24 5.49
C LEU A 231 -4.50 12.02 5.70
N GLY A 232 -3.69 12.44 4.75
CA GLY A 232 -2.25 12.40 4.89
C GLY A 232 -1.59 13.69 4.45
N GLY A 233 -0.31 13.86 4.74
CA GLY A 233 0.56 12.98 5.51
C GLY A 233 1.79 13.69 6.04
N SER A 234 2.74 12.90 6.51
CA SER A 234 4.08 13.34 6.87
C SER A 234 5.10 12.33 6.35
N ALA A 235 6.35 12.76 6.23
CA ALA A 235 7.47 11.87 5.97
C ALA A 235 8.70 12.32 6.74
N VAL A 236 9.22 11.43 7.60
CA VAL A 236 10.40 11.68 8.41
C VAL A 236 11.40 10.55 8.20
N ASP A 237 12.50 10.86 7.52
CA ASP A 237 13.57 9.91 7.21
C ASP A 237 14.26 9.39 8.47
N ASP A 238 14.69 8.12 8.41
CA ASP A 238 15.45 7.43 9.45
C ASP A 238 14.77 7.41 10.83
N GLN A 239 13.44 7.61 10.87
CA GLN A 239 12.64 7.53 12.08
C GLN A 239 11.78 6.25 12.10
N ALA A 240 11.80 5.54 13.24
CA ALA A 240 11.10 4.26 13.41
C ALA A 240 10.05 4.28 14.55
N ASP A 241 9.89 5.43 15.22
CA ASP A 241 8.84 5.60 16.24
C ASP A 241 7.45 5.40 15.63
N ARG A 242 6.56 4.78 16.41
CA ARG A 242 5.19 4.45 16.04
C ARG A 242 4.16 5.31 16.80
N LEU A 243 4.62 6.14 17.73
CA LEU A 243 3.74 7.03 18.48
C LEU A 243 3.28 8.19 17.58
N PRO A 244 1.97 8.43 17.46
CA PRO A 244 1.48 9.57 16.71
C PRO A 244 1.79 10.88 17.45
N ASP A 245 2.20 11.90 16.71
CA ASP A 245 2.37 13.26 17.20
C ASP A 245 1.07 14.07 16.99
N PRO A 246 0.40 14.53 18.07
CA PRO A 246 -0.82 15.33 17.97
C PRO A 246 -0.67 16.62 17.14
N LEU A 247 0.52 17.25 17.14
CA LEU A 247 0.76 18.46 16.36
C LEU A 247 0.83 18.17 14.86
N VAL A 248 1.45 17.04 14.49
CA VAL A 248 1.47 16.55 13.10
C VAL A 248 0.04 16.23 12.65
N ALA A 249 -0.77 15.57 13.50
CA ALA A 249 -2.17 15.27 13.19
C ALA A 249 -2.99 16.55 12.95
N VAL A 250 -2.85 17.55 13.81
CA VAL A 250 -3.51 18.86 13.63
C VAL A 250 -3.05 19.55 12.34
N SER A 251 -1.76 19.46 12.01
CA SER A 251 -1.22 20.03 10.77
C SER A 251 -1.82 19.35 9.53
N ILE A 252 -1.87 18.02 9.50
CA ILE A 252 -2.48 17.23 8.40
C ILE A 252 -3.94 17.64 8.19
N VAL A 253 -4.74 17.68 9.26
CA VAL A 253 -6.16 18.06 9.17
C VAL A 253 -6.32 19.48 8.62
N ARG A 254 -5.50 20.44 9.08
CA ARG A 254 -5.56 21.82 8.59
C ARG A 254 -5.28 21.91 7.08
N ARG A 255 -4.24 21.23 6.60
CA ARG A 255 -3.91 21.23 5.16
C ARG A 255 -5.00 20.58 4.33
N CYS A 256 -5.64 19.52 4.83
CA CYS A 256 -6.75 18.87 4.13
C CYS A 256 -8.01 19.75 4.05
N ILE A 257 -8.31 20.54 5.09
CA ILE A 257 -9.41 21.53 5.09
C ILE A 257 -9.16 22.68 4.10
N GLU A 258 -7.91 22.96 3.73
CA GLU A 258 -7.63 23.97 2.70
C GLU A 258 -7.98 23.48 1.28
N ILE A 259 -8.19 22.17 1.10
CA ILE A 259 -8.59 21.55 -0.16
C ILE A 259 -10.12 21.46 -0.30
N GLU A 260 -10.83 21.11 0.79
CA GLU A 260 -12.29 20.89 0.86
C GLU A 260 -12.96 21.83 1.88
#